data_AF-A0A942I1P6-F1
#
_entry.id   AF-A0A942I1P6-F1
#
_cell.length_a   1.000
_cell.length_b   1.000
_cell.length_c   1.000
_cell.angle_alpha   90.00
_cell.angle_beta   90.00
_cell.angle_gamma   90.00
#
_symmetry.space_group_name_H-M   'P 1'
#
loop_
_entity.id
_entity.type
_entity.pdbx_description
1 polymer ?
#
loop_
_entity_poly.entity_id
_entity_poly.type
_entity_poly.pdbx_seq_one_letter_code
_entity_poly.pdbx_strand_id
1 'polypeptide(L)' 'MDSTPQDYWRKCSTCKKPIGLGANYYICSVSTCNGERKGYVFCGMQCFESHVPGARHKNAGAIEKTAPKTPHVAS' A
#
# COMPACT_ATOMS: atom_id res chain seq x y z
N MET A 1 4.72 -10.70 24.45
CA MET A 1 5.69 -9.91 23.68
C MET A 1 5.04 -9.53 22.36
N ASP A 2 5.31 -8.31 21.90
CA ASP A 2 4.76 -7.59 20.74
C ASP A 2 3.41 -6.87 20.96
N SER A 3 3.50 -5.61 21.37
CA SER A 3 2.45 -4.60 21.27
C SER A 3 3.12 -3.25 21.10
N THR A 4 3.72 -3.03 19.93
CA THR A 4 4.25 -1.71 19.58
C THR A 4 3.06 -0.79 19.26
N PRO A 5 2.98 0.42 19.87
CA PRO A 5 1.96 1.40 19.52
C PRO A 5 2.10 1.74 18.04
N GLN A 6 1.02 1.58 17.29
CA GLN A 6 1.10 1.56 15.83
C GLN A 6 0.88 2.95 15.24
N ASP A 7 1.95 3.74 15.19
CA ASP A 7 2.05 5.01 14.44
C ASP A 7 2.20 4.78 12.92
N TYR A 8 1.41 3.86 12.36
CA TYR A 8 1.40 3.59 10.93
C TYR A 8 0.05 3.90 10.30
N TRP A 9 0.07 4.32 9.05
CA TRP A 9 -1.15 4.56 8.29
C TRP A 9 -1.84 3.25 7.90
N ARG A 10 -1.11 2.38 7.20
CA ARG A 10 -1.60 1.08 6.69
C ARG A 10 -0.46 0.07 6.62
N LYS A 11 -0.80 -1.22 6.49
CA LYS A 11 0.18 -2.27 6.21
C LYS A 11 0.26 -2.55 4.71
N CYS A 12 1.45 -2.85 4.23
CA CYS A 12 1.70 -3.32 2.87
C CYS A 12 0.89 -4.60 2.59
N SER A 13 0.21 -4.67 1.45
CA SER A 13 -0.57 -5.85 1.09
C SER A 13 0.28 -7.06 0.71
N THR A 14 1.53 -6.86 0.29
CA THR A 14 2.46 -7.94 -0.11
C THR A 14 3.23 -8.49 1.10
N CYS A 15 3.97 -7.63 1.79
CA CYS A 15 4.90 -8.05 2.86
C CYS A 15 4.36 -7.78 4.28
N LYS A 16 3.16 -7.21 4.42
CA LYS A 16 2.54 -6.83 5.70
C LYS A 16 3.35 -5.85 6.56
N LYS A 17 4.41 -5.24 6.02
CA LYS A 17 5.17 -4.18 6.71
C LYS A 17 4.28 -2.96 7.00
N PRO A 18 4.40 -2.36 8.19
CA PRO A 18 3.72 -1.11 8.50
C PRO A 18 4.28 0.04 7.65
N ILE A 19 3.40 0.83 7.04
CA ILE A 19 3.73 2.04 6.28
C ILE A 19 3.52 3.22 7.23
N GLY A 20 4.62 3.87 7.61
CA GLY A 20 4.60 5.04 8.49
C GLY A 20 3.75 6.17 7.93
N LEU A 21 3.26 7.02 8.82
CA LEU A 21 2.58 8.26 8.45
C LEU A 21 3.54 9.17 7.68
N GLY A 22 3.09 9.75 6.56
CA GLY A 22 3.97 10.55 5.70
C GLY A 22 5.00 9.75 4.88
N ALA A 23 5.03 8.41 4.98
CA ALA A 23 5.93 7.59 4.17
C ALA A 23 5.44 7.47 2.72
N ASN A 24 6.37 7.33 1.77
CA ASN A 24 6.04 7.04 0.38
C ASN A 24 5.59 5.59 0.26
N TYR A 25 4.53 5.38 -0.50
CA TYR A 25 3.97 4.07 -0.83
C TYR A 25 3.58 4.06 -2.31
N TYR A 26 3.39 2.86 -2.84
CA TYR A 26 2.99 2.65 -4.22
C TYR A 26 1.61 2.03 -4.26
N ILE A 27 0.83 2.43 -5.26
CA ILE A 27 -0.44 1.77 -5.62
C ILE A 27 -0.37 1.34 -7.09
N CYS A 28 -1.21 0.39 -7.46
CA CYS A 28 -1.34 0.02 -8.86
C CYS A 28 -2.20 1.04 -9.59
N SER A 29 -1.91 1.40 -10.84
CA SER A 29 -2.76 2.31 -11.63
C SER A 29 -4.12 1.69 -11.98
N VAL A 30 -4.24 0.37 -11.85
CA VAL A 30 -5.43 -0.39 -12.25
C VAL A 30 -6.54 -0.22 -11.21
N SER A 31 -7.70 0.28 -11.66
CA SER A 31 -8.87 0.53 -10.81
C SER A 31 -9.36 -0.71 -10.07
N THR A 32 -9.24 -1.91 -10.67
CA THR A 32 -9.64 -3.17 -10.02
C THR A 32 -8.72 -3.58 -8.86
N CYS A 33 -7.47 -3.15 -8.88
CA CYS A 33 -6.51 -3.31 -7.77
C CYS A 33 -6.75 -2.26 -6.67
N ASN A 34 -7.09 -1.02 -7.08
CA ASN A 34 -7.40 0.07 -6.16
C ASN A 34 -8.84 0.08 -5.63
N GLY A 35 -9.69 -0.84 -6.09
CA GLY A 35 -11.11 -0.83 -5.76
C GLY A 35 -11.38 -0.91 -4.26
N GLU A 36 -12.55 -0.40 -3.86
CA GLU A 36 -13.00 -0.19 -2.47
C GLU A 36 -12.77 -1.38 -1.53
N ARG A 37 -12.86 -2.62 -2.03
CA ARG A 37 -12.67 -3.83 -1.20
C ARG A 37 -11.22 -4.26 -1.01
N LYS A 38 -10.29 -3.87 -1.89
CA LYS A 38 -8.91 -4.39 -1.89
C LYS A 38 -7.88 -3.31 -1.61
N GLY A 39 -8.02 -2.13 -2.24
CA GLY A 39 -7.16 -0.97 -2.04
C GLY A 39 -5.68 -1.32 -1.83
N TYR A 40 -5.07 -2.05 -2.76
CA TYR A 40 -3.70 -2.56 -2.59
C TYR A 40 -2.72 -1.41 -2.38
N VAL A 41 -1.93 -1.51 -1.31
CA VAL A 41 -0.86 -0.56 -1.00
C VAL A 41 0.45 -1.31 -0.83
N PHE A 42 1.51 -0.77 -1.42
CA PHE A 42 2.83 -1.38 -1.43
C PHE A 42 3.82 -0.43 -0.78
N CYS A 43 4.64 -0.93 0.14
CA CYS A 43 5.67 -0.11 0.77
C CYS A 43 6.86 0.21 -0.15
N GLY A 44 6.92 -0.36 -1.36
CA GLY A 44 8.04 -0.20 -2.28
C GLY A 44 7.80 -0.88 -3.63
N MET A 45 8.64 -0.53 -4.62
CA MET A 45 8.61 -1.10 -5.97
C MET A 45 8.72 -2.64 -5.96
N GLN A 46 9.58 -3.22 -5.12
CA GLN A 46 9.72 -4.67 -5.03
C GLN A 46 8.42 -5.41 -4.62
N CYS A 47 7.63 -4.79 -3.74
CA CYS A 47 6.33 -5.33 -3.32
C CYS A 47 5.28 -5.16 -4.42
N PHE A 48 5.36 -4.08 -5.20
CA PHE A 48 4.55 -3.88 -6.39
C PHE A 48 4.93 -4.88 -7.47
N GLU A 49 6.21 -5.06 -7.81
CA GLU A 49 6.65 -6.02 -8.82
C GLU A 49 6.26 -7.44 -8.46
N SER A 50 6.30 -7.81 -7.18
CA SER A 50 5.79 -9.12 -6.71
C SER A 50 4.27 -9.29 -6.95
N HIS A 51 3.51 -8.20 -7.06
CA HIS A 51 2.08 -8.22 -7.39
C HIS A 51 1.83 -8.43 -8.90
N VAL A 52 2.70 -7.88 -9.77
CA VAL A 52 2.51 -7.84 -11.23
C VAL A 52 2.39 -9.24 -11.87
N PRO A 53 3.24 -10.25 -11.57
CA PRO A 53 3.21 -11.52 -12.28
C PRO A 53 1.95 -12.35 -12.00
N GLY A 54 1.31 -12.16 -10.85
CA GLY A 54 0.04 -12.83 -10.51
C GLY A 54 -1.18 -12.18 -11.18
N ALA A 55 -0.98 -11.03 -11.81
CA ALA A 55 -2.04 -10.12 -12.13
C ALA A 55 -1.91 -9.79 -13.62
N ARG A 56 -2.72 -10.46 -14.44
CA ARG A 56 -2.66 -10.55 -15.92
C ARG A 56 -2.84 -9.22 -16.67
N HIS A 57 -2.52 -8.09 -16.06
CA HIS A 57 -2.64 -6.76 -16.64
C HIS A 57 -1.29 -6.28 -17.19
N LYS A 58 -1.21 -6.18 -18.53
CA LYS A 58 -0.05 -5.68 -19.30
C LYS A 58 0.27 -4.19 -19.09
N ASN A 59 -0.60 -3.43 -18.43
CA ASN A 59 -0.49 -1.98 -18.22
C ASN A 59 -0.59 -1.58 -16.73
N ALA A 60 -0.09 -2.41 -15.81
CA ALA A 60 0.00 -2.01 -14.41
C ALA A 60 1.14 -1.00 -14.23
N GLY A 61 0.80 0.24 -13.91
CA GLY A 61 1.77 1.27 -13.53
C GLY A 61 1.85 1.38 -12.00
N ALA A 62 3.05 1.52 -11.46
CA ALA A 62 3.24 1.88 -10.07
C ALA A 62 3.05 3.39 -9.91
N ILE A 63 2.02 3.81 -9.19
CA ILE A 63 1.80 5.22 -8.84
C ILE A 63 2.35 5.43 -7.44
N GLU A 64 3.40 6.23 -7.32
CA GLU A 64 3.91 6.68 -6.03
C GLU A 64 2.94 7.68 -5.39
N LYS A 65 2.62 7.45 -4.13
CA LYS A 65 1.79 8.32 -3.30
C LYS A 65 2.43 8.47 -1.92
N THR A 66 2.10 9.56 -1.23
CA THR A 66 2.58 9.81 0.12
C THR A 66 1.47 9.57 1.12
N ALA A 67 1.76 8.78 2.16
CA ALA A 67 0.79 8.49 3.20
C ALA A 67 0.38 9.78 3.91
N PRO A 68 -0.86 9.90 4.40
CA PRO A 68 -1.25 11.02 5.23
C PRO A 68 -0.33 11.08 6.47
N LYS A 69 0.00 12.31 6.89
CA LYS A 69 0.81 12.56 8.10
C LYS A 69 0.02 12.40 9.39
N THR A 70 -1.31 12.38 9.28
CA THR A 70 -2.23 12.12 10.37
C THR A 70 -2.78 10.71 10.24
N PRO A 71 -2.76 9.90 11.31
CA PRO A 71 -3.53 8.67 11.31
C PRO A 71 -4.98 9.13 11.19
N HIS A 72 -5.69 8.69 10.14
CA HIS A 72 -7.07 9.08 9.95
C HIS A 72 -7.89 8.43 11.07
N VAL A 73 -7.98 9.10 12.23
CA VAL A 73 -9.05 8.88 13.18
C VAL A 73 -10.30 9.21 12.39
N ALA A 74 -11.07 8.19 12.03
CA ALA A 74 -12.37 8.42 11.42
C ALA A 74 -13.19 9.19 12.46
N SER A 75 -13.40 10.49 12.21
CA SER A 75 -14.35 11.30 12.95
C SER A 75 -15.78 10.89 12.62
#